data_AF-A0A832S417-F1
#
_entry.id   AF-A0A832S417-F1
#
_cell.length_a   1.000
_cell.length_b   1.000
_cell.length_c   1.000
_cell.angle_alpha   90.00
_cell.angle_beta   90.00
_cell.angle_gamma   90.00
#
_symmetry.space_group_name_H-M   'P 1'
#
loop_
_entity.id
_entity.type
_entity.pdbx_description
1 polymer ?
#
loop_
_entity_poly.entity_id
_entity_poly.type
_entity_poly.pdbx_seq_one_letter_code
_entity_poly.pdbx_strand_id
1 'polypeptide(L)'
;EGAPAEIVREYAGNEVIEVERTEKTATLLDKLGVAYDVAGDMLQVFTDRADDIVGELLDLCRHEAAITVRPATLEDVFLRLTGRSLRE
;
A
#
# COMPACT_ATOMS: atom_id res chain seq x y z
N GLU A 1 1.00 -19.42 -19.55
CA GLU A 1 1.08 -19.20 -18.10
C GLU A 1 1.99 -18.00 -17.89
N GLY A 2 1.42 -16.86 -17.48
CA GLY A 2 2.17 -15.61 -17.31
C GLY A 2 3.22 -15.78 -16.22
N ALA A 3 4.37 -15.13 -16.39
CA ALA A 3 5.41 -15.20 -15.36
C ALA A 3 4.84 -14.66 -14.03
N PRO A 4 5.24 -15.21 -12.88
CA PRO A 4 4.70 -14.81 -11.57
C PRO A 4 4.72 -13.29 -11.33
N ALA A 5 5.66 -12.57 -11.95
CA ALA A 5 5.73 -11.11 -11.90
C ALA A 5 4.58 -10.38 -12.63
N GLU A 6 4.04 -10.94 -13.72
CA GLU A 6 2.93 -10.34 -14.46
C GLU A 6 1.63 -10.41 -13.66
N ILE A 7 1.39 -11.53 -12.98
CA ILE A 7 0.24 -11.73 -12.10
C ILE A 7 0.32 -10.78 -10.90
N VAL A 8 1.51 -10.64 -10.29
CA VAL A 8 1.71 -9.67 -9.21
C VAL A 8 1.36 -8.25 -9.67
N ARG A 9 1.86 -7.84 -10.83
CA ARG A 9 1.57 -6.51 -11.35
C ARG A 9 0.08 -6.29 -11.66
N GLU A 10 -0.57 -7.26 -12.27
CA GLU A 10 -1.98 -7.17 -12.66
C GLU A 10 -2.90 -7.02 -11.43
N TYR A 11 -2.60 -7.73 -10.34
CA TYR A 11 -3.50 -7.82 -9.19
C TYR A 11 -3.05 -7.04 -7.96
N ALA A 12 -1.77 -6.72 -7.79
CA ALA A 12 -1.22 -6.06 -6.61
C ALA A 12 -0.36 -4.82 -6.94
N GLY A 13 -0.16 -4.50 -8.23
CA GLY A 13 0.79 -3.46 -8.64
C GLY A 13 2.24 -3.92 -8.47
N ASN A 14 3.19 -3.00 -8.58
CA ASN A 14 4.61 -3.30 -8.40
C ASN A 14 5.05 -3.18 -6.93
N GLU A 15 4.46 -2.25 -6.20
CA GLU A 15 4.93 -1.82 -4.90
C GLU A 15 3.76 -1.69 -3.92
N VAL A 16 4.07 -1.94 -2.65
CA VAL A 16 3.17 -1.74 -1.52
C VAL A 16 3.81 -0.70 -0.61
N ILE A 17 3.10 0.40 -0.38
CA ILE A 17 3.46 1.38 0.63
C ILE A 17 2.74 0.99 1.90
N GLU A 18 3.49 0.87 2.99
CA GLU A 18 2.97 0.58 4.31
C GLU A 18 3.24 1.80 5.20
N VAL A 19 2.17 2.44 5.68
CA VAL A 19 2.26 3.62 6.52
C VAL A 19 1.44 3.45 7.78
N GLU A 20 1.94 3.95 8.90
CA GLU A 20 1.20 3.93 10.16
C GLU A 20 -0.18 4.59 10.01
N ARG A 21 -1.20 3.90 10.53
CA ARG A 21 -2.58 4.33 10.51
C ARG A 21 -2.79 5.44 11.53
N THR A 22 -2.88 6.65 11.02
CA THR A 22 -3.26 7.84 11.78
C THR A 22 -4.41 8.53 11.07
N GLU A 23 -5.15 9.39 11.79
CA GLU A 23 -6.21 10.19 11.16
C GLU A 23 -5.64 11.09 10.04
N LYS A 24 -4.40 11.58 10.21
CA LYS A 24 -3.71 12.39 9.20
C LYS A 24 -3.44 11.58 7.92
N THR A 25 -2.85 10.38 8.05
CA THR A 25 -2.47 9.54 6.90
C THR A 25 -3.70 9.06 6.14
N ALA A 26 -4.74 8.59 6.84
CA ALA A 26 -6.01 8.20 6.22
C ALA A 26 -6.67 9.37 5.46
N THR A 27 -6.72 10.55 6.08
CA THR A 27 -7.29 11.76 5.45
C THR A 27 -6.52 12.20 4.22
N LEU A 28 -5.19 12.09 4.23
CA LEU A 28 -4.37 12.43 3.06
C LEU A 28 -4.63 11.45 1.92
N LEU A 29 -4.64 10.14 2.19
CA LEU A 29 -4.90 9.13 1.15
C LEU A 29 -6.29 9.32 0.52
N ASP A 30 -7.31 9.62 1.34
CA ASP A 30 -8.65 9.98 0.85
C ASP A 30 -8.62 11.24 -0.04
N LYS A 31 -7.92 12.30 0.38
CA LYS A 31 -7.75 13.53 -0.41
C LYS A 31 -7.02 13.31 -1.73
N LEU A 32 -6.04 12.42 -1.75
CA LEU A 32 -5.30 12.04 -2.95
C LEU A 32 -6.12 11.11 -3.86
N GLY A 33 -7.29 10.64 -3.40
CA GLY A 33 -8.11 9.67 -4.12
C GLY A 33 -7.44 8.30 -4.26
N VAL A 34 -6.53 7.98 -3.33
CA VAL A 34 -5.75 6.74 -3.32
C VAL A 34 -6.49 5.69 -2.51
N ALA A 35 -6.77 4.55 -3.14
CA ALA A 35 -7.32 3.40 -2.45
C ALA A 35 -6.26 2.77 -1.53
N TYR A 36 -6.67 2.39 -0.33
CA TYR A 36 -5.81 1.73 0.65
C TYR A 36 -6.56 0.62 1.36
N ASP A 37 -5.82 -0.39 1.78
CA ASP A 37 -6.28 -1.45 2.66
C ASP A 37 -5.83 -1.18 4.11
N VAL A 38 -6.62 -1.66 5.07
CA VAL A 38 -6.29 -1.55 6.50
C VAL A 38 -5.76 -2.90 6.97
N ALA A 39 -4.51 -2.91 7.45
CA ALA A 39 -3.82 -4.08 7.99
C ALA A 39 -3.37 -3.77 9.42
N GLY A 40 -4.24 -4.05 10.40
CA GLY A 40 -3.98 -3.73 11.81
C GLY A 40 -3.82 -2.22 12.04
N ASP A 41 -2.65 -1.83 12.55
CA ASP A 41 -2.24 -0.44 12.79
C ASP A 41 -1.55 0.20 11.57
N MET A 42 -1.51 -0.47 10.42
CA MET A 42 -0.94 0.04 9.18
C MET A 42 -2.00 0.22 8.09
N LEU A 43 -1.76 1.17 7.20
CA LEU A 43 -2.46 1.34 5.93
C LEU A 43 -1.54 0.84 4.81
N GLN A 44 -2.08 0.02 3.91
CA GLN A 44 -1.37 -0.53 2.76
C GLN A 44 -1.90 0.08 1.47
N VAL A 45 -1.01 0.62 0.66
CA VAL A 45 -1.34 1.21 -0.65
C VAL A 45 -0.64 0.41 -1.73
N PHE A 46 -1.42 -0.24 -2.59
CA PHE A 46 -0.94 -0.98 -3.75
C PHE A 46 -0.85 -0.04 -4.96
N THR A 47 0.35 0.13 -5.52
CA THR A 47 0.57 1.12 -6.59
C THR A 47 1.73 0.71 -7.52
N ASP A 48 1.69 1.20 -8.76
CA ASP A 48 2.85 1.19 -9.68
C ASP A 48 3.71 2.47 -9.56
N ARG A 49 3.30 3.43 -8.71
CA ARG A 49 3.94 4.73 -8.53
C ARG A 49 4.07 5.05 -7.04
N ALA A 50 4.96 4.33 -6.35
CA ALA A 50 5.13 4.53 -4.91
C ALA A 50 5.74 5.89 -4.56
N ASP A 51 6.69 6.35 -5.37
CA ASP A 51 7.46 7.58 -5.14
C ASP A 51 6.58 8.82 -4.96
N ASP A 52 5.57 8.99 -5.83
CA ASP A 52 4.63 10.13 -5.78
C ASP A 52 3.87 10.19 -4.44
N ILE A 53 3.39 9.03 -3.96
CA ILE A 53 2.55 8.94 -2.75
C ILE A 53 3.43 9.06 -1.50
N VAL A 54 4.62 8.48 -1.53
CA VAL A 54 5.59 8.55 -0.43
C VAL A 54 6.05 9.98 -0.20
N GLY A 55 6.26 10.77 -1.26
CA GLY A 55 6.59 12.19 -1.13
C GLY A 55 5.55 12.98 -0.32
N GLU A 56 4.26 12.80 -0.64
CA GLU A 56 3.15 13.45 0.07
C GLU A 56 3.04 12.97 1.52
N LEU A 57 3.23 11.66 1.77
CA LEU A 57 3.20 11.09 3.12
C LEU A 57 4.36 11.61 3.98
N LEU A 58 5.57 11.74 3.41
CA LEU A 58 6.73 12.27 4.10
C LEU A 58 6.56 13.75 4.45
N ASP A 59 6.01 14.56 3.55
CA ASP A 59 5.75 15.98 3.81
C ASP A 59 4.72 16.17 4.94
N LEU A 60 3.65 15.37 4.92
CA LEU A 60 2.62 15.38 5.94
C LEU A 60 3.11 14.92 7.31
N CYS A 61 3.79 13.77 7.34
CA CYS A 61 4.14 13.11 8.59
C CYS A 61 5.44 13.63 9.18
N ARG A 62 6.32 14.30 8.43
CA ARG A 62 7.62 14.82 8.93
C ARG A 62 8.37 13.85 9.86
N HIS A 63 8.32 12.55 9.58
CA HIS A 63 8.89 11.43 10.38
C HIS A 63 8.12 11.02 11.64
N GLU A 64 6.91 11.53 11.87
CA GLU A 64 6.03 11.10 12.97
C GLU A 64 5.41 9.71 12.75
N ALA A 65 5.33 9.26 11.50
CA ALA A 65 4.77 7.96 11.12
C ALA A 65 5.82 7.11 10.39
N ALA A 66 5.87 5.82 10.72
CA ALA A 66 6.70 4.87 9.98
C ALA A 66 6.12 4.66 8.57
N ILE A 67 6.96 4.83 7.55
CA ILE A 67 6.63 4.58 6.14
C ILE A 67 7.65 3.58 5.60
N THR A 68 7.18 2.46 5.06
CA THR A 68 8.00 1.45 4.38
C THR A 68 7.47 1.25 2.97
N VAL A 69 8.36 1.07 2.01
CA VAL A 69 8.00 0.65 0.65
C VAL A 69 8.63 -0.71 0.41
N ARG A 70 7.84 -1.66 -0.06
CA ARG A 70 8.31 -2.99 -0.44
C ARG A 70 7.74 -3.39 -1.80
N PRO A 71 8.41 -4.29 -2.53
CA PRO A 71 7.79 -4.90 -3.71
C PRO A 71 6.52 -5.68 -3.33
N ALA A 72 5.53 -5.64 -4.23
CA ALA A 72 4.38 -6.51 -4.14
C ALA A 72 4.77 -7.98 -4.36
N THR A 73 4.05 -8.88 -3.70
CA THR A 73 4.33 -10.32 -3.70
C THR A 73 3.13 -11.13 -4.18
N LEU A 74 3.32 -12.42 -4.43
CA LEU A 74 2.21 -13.33 -4.73
C LEU A 74 1.23 -13.49 -3.55
N GLU A 75 1.69 -13.28 -2.32
CA GLU A 75 0.81 -13.29 -1.15
C GLU A 75 -0.17 -12.11 -1.20
N ASP A 76 0.30 -10.93 -1.59
CA ASP A 76 -0.55 -9.74 -1.78
C ASP A 76 -1.63 -9.99 -2.84
N VAL A 77 -1.27 -10.65 -3.95
CA VAL A 77 -2.23 -11.08 -4.97
C VAL A 77 -3.29 -12.01 -4.39
N PHE A 78 -2.85 -13.03 -3.65
CA PHE A 78 -3.76 -13.99 -3.03
C PHE A 78 -4.73 -13.30 -2.07
N LEU A 79 -4.23 -12.39 -1.24
CA LEU A 79 -5.04 -11.62 -0.29
C LEU A 79 -6.10 -10.77 -1.01
N ARG A 80 -5.70 -10.03 -2.05
CA ARG A 80 -6.62 -9.20 -2.85
C ARG A 80 -7.67 -10.03 -3.58
N LEU A 81 -7.28 -11.15 -4.18
CA LEU A 81 -8.21 -12.04 -4.90
C LEU A 81 -9.18 -12.76 -3.96
N THR A 82 -8.74 -13.09 -2.75
CA THR A 82 -9.58 -13.81 -1.76
C THR A 82 -10.39 -12.87 -0.87
N GLY A 83 -10.20 -11.56 -0.98
CA GLY A 83 -10.85 -10.57 -0.12
C GLY A 83 -10.44 -10.70 1.35
N ARG A 84 -9.26 -11.27 1.61
CA ARG A 84 -8.71 -11.41 2.96
C ARG A 84 -7.71 -10.28 3.16
N SER A 85 -7.90 -9.45 4.18
CA SER A 85 -6.85 -8.54 4.65
C SER A 85 -5.74 -9.35 5.31
N LEU A 86 -4.50 -8.85 5.24
CA LEU A 86 -3.35 -9.38 5.98
C LEU A 86 -3.71 -9.33 7.47
N ARG A 87 -4.23 -10.45 7.96
CA ARG A 87 -4.61 -10.65 9.35
C ARG A 87 -3.34 -11.02 10.09
N GLU A 88 -2.84 -10.09 10.89
CA GLU A 88 -2.10 -10.44 12.12
C GLU A 88 -3.09 -10.73 13.26
#